data_AF-A0A4Q7CTX6-F1
#
_entry.id   AF-A0A4Q7CTX6-F1
#
_cell.length_a   1.000
_cell.length_b   1.000
_cell.length_c   1.000
_cell.angle_alpha   90.00
_cell.angle_beta   90.00
_cell.angle_gamma   90.00
#
_symmetry.space_group_name_H-M   'P 1'
#
loop_
_entity.id
_entity.type
_entity.pdbx_description
1 polymer ?
#
loop_
_entity_poly.entity_id
_entity_poly.type
_entity_poly.pdbx_seq_one_letter_code
_entity_poly.pdbx_strand_id
1 'polypeptide(L)'
;MNSCRRYLAVLALGLVLAPVVQAQTLPGHYDSNNSPIHRANPNSMQGTQPNAPAVRGIQTAPSNPRPTVENGGIGNRYPKRDTAPSRPTTETQAPTYDANGNRR
;
A
#
# COMPACT_ATOMS: atom_id res chain seq x y z
N MET A 1 -25.73 63.41 -20.75
CA MET A 1 -25.31 62.08 -21.30
C MET A 1 -23.94 61.61 -20.80
N ASN A 2 -23.11 62.47 -20.20
CA ASN A 2 -21.70 62.16 -19.92
C ASN A 2 -21.51 61.46 -18.57
N SER A 3 -22.39 61.74 -17.61
CA SER A 3 -22.41 61.14 -16.27
C SER A 3 -22.71 59.63 -16.32
N CYS A 4 -23.70 59.21 -17.11
CA CYS A 4 -24.05 57.79 -17.29
C CYS A 4 -22.86 56.96 -17.83
N ARG A 5 -22.13 57.49 -18.83
CA ARG A 5 -20.95 56.83 -19.39
C ARG A 5 -19.82 56.65 -18.36
N ARG A 6 -19.66 57.60 -17.44
CA ARG A 6 -18.65 57.52 -16.37
C ARG A 6 -19.00 56.45 -15.33
N TYR A 7 -20.27 56.36 -14.94
CA TYR A 7 -20.71 55.30 -14.01
C TYR A 7 -20.57 53.90 -14.62
N LEU A 8 -20.90 53.75 -15.90
CA LEU A 8 -20.70 52.49 -16.62
C LEU A 8 -19.21 52.12 -16.73
N ALA A 9 -18.32 53.09 -16.95
CA ALA A 9 -16.88 52.86 -16.99
C ALA A 9 -16.33 52.43 -15.62
N VAL A 10 -16.78 53.04 -14.52
CA VAL A 10 -16.38 52.66 -13.16
C VAL A 10 -16.89 51.27 -12.80
N LEU A 11 -18.12 50.93 -13.18
CA LEU A 11 -18.70 49.61 -12.92
C LEU A 11 -17.99 48.51 -13.72
N ALA A 12 -17.66 48.78 -14.99
CA ALA A 12 -16.85 47.87 -15.81
C ALA A 12 -15.45 47.68 -15.22
N LEU A 13 -14.81 48.75 -14.72
CA LEU A 13 -13.50 48.68 -14.09
C LEU A 13 -13.54 47.84 -12.80
N GLY A 14 -14.57 48.00 -11.97
CA GLY A 14 -14.76 47.22 -10.75
C GLY A 14 -14.94 45.71 -11.00
N LEU A 15 -15.62 45.34 -12.09
CA LEU A 15 -15.79 43.94 -12.50
C LEU A 15 -14.49 43.31 -13.02
N VAL A 16 -13.63 44.08 -13.68
CA VAL A 16 -12.34 43.60 -14.21
C VAL A 16 -11.30 43.42 -13.10
N LEU A 17 -11.37 44.21 -12.03
CA LEU A 17 -10.43 44.17 -10.90
C LEU A 17 -10.86 43.26 -9.74
N ALA A 18 -12.05 42.66 -9.81
CA ALA A 18 -12.51 41.74 -8.77
C ALA A 18 -11.77 40.39 -8.88
N PRO A 19 -10.97 39.96 -7.87
CA PRO A 19 -10.35 38.65 -7.90
C PRO A 19 -11.43 37.58 -7.67
N VAL A 20 -11.73 36.78 -8.69
CA VAL A 20 -12.57 35.58 -8.54
C VAL A 20 -11.68 34.44 -8.06
N VAL A 21 -11.52 34.31 -6.73
CA VAL A 21 -10.97 33.10 -6.13
C VAL A 21 -12.12 32.33 -5.51
N GLN A 22 -12.59 31.30 -6.23
CA GLN A 22 -13.56 30.33 -5.75
C GLN A 22 -12.84 28.99 -5.58
N ALA A 23 -12.40 28.68 -4.35
CA ALA A 23 -12.06 27.31 -3.98
C ALA A 23 -13.34 26.63 -3.48
N GLN A 24 -14.04 25.92 -4.37
CA GLN A 24 -15.21 25.13 -4.00
C GLN A 24 -14.75 23.84 -3.33
N THR A 25 -14.82 23.78 -2.00
CA THR A 25 -14.81 22.51 -1.29
C THR A 25 -16.22 21.92 -1.36
N LEU A 26 -16.35 20.77 -2.02
CA LEU A 26 -17.61 20.04 -2.04
C LEU A 26 -17.90 19.53 -0.62
N PRO A 27 -19.06 19.82 0.00
CA PRO A 27 -19.41 19.26 1.29
C PRO A 27 -19.34 17.72 1.22
N GLY A 28 -18.45 17.11 1.99
CA GLY A 28 -18.27 15.65 2.03
C GLY A 28 -17.12 15.08 1.18
N HIS A 29 -16.41 15.89 0.37
CA HIS A 29 -15.19 15.44 -0.31
C HIS A 29 -13.95 15.97 0.41
N TYR A 30 -13.41 15.17 1.33
CA TYR A 30 -12.17 15.44 2.04
C TYR A 30 -11.05 14.61 1.41
N ASP A 31 -10.38 15.12 0.38
CA ASP A 31 -9.11 14.53 -0.03
C ASP A 31 -8.03 14.94 0.98
N SER A 32 -7.68 14.02 1.88
CA SER A 32 -6.63 14.23 2.87
C SER A 32 -5.24 14.47 2.26
N ASN A 33 -5.08 14.22 0.95
CA ASN A 33 -3.84 14.46 0.22
C ASN A 33 -3.76 15.86 -0.40
N ASN A 34 -4.88 16.60 -0.48
CA ASN A 34 -4.95 17.93 -1.09
C ASN A 34 -5.18 19.02 -0.03
N SER A 35 -4.30 19.05 0.97
CA SER A 35 -4.31 20.08 2.02
C SER A 35 -3.52 21.33 1.58
N PRO A 36 -3.73 22.51 2.20
CA PRO A 36 -2.94 23.73 1.93
C PRO A 36 -1.43 23.54 2.08
N ILE A 37 -1.00 22.53 2.83
CA ILE A 37 0.38 22.02 2.81
C ILE A 37 0.46 20.99 1.68
N HIS A 38 0.68 21.46 0.46
CA HIS A 38 0.77 20.61 -0.72
C HIS A 38 1.97 19.65 -0.63
N ARG A 39 1.76 18.37 -0.98
CA ARG A 39 2.84 17.37 -1.07
C ARG A 39 3.65 17.62 -2.34
N ALA A 40 4.87 18.14 -2.21
CA ALA A 40 5.80 18.25 -3.36
C ALA A 40 6.21 16.87 -3.92
N ASN A 41 6.13 15.82 -3.10
CA ASN A 41 6.41 14.44 -3.47
C ASN A 41 5.16 13.58 -3.19
N PRO A 42 4.55 12.94 -4.20
CA PRO A 42 3.38 12.06 -4.03
C PRO A 42 3.57 10.93 -2.99
N ASN A 43 4.81 10.53 -2.71
CA ASN A 43 5.13 9.48 -1.75
C ASN A 43 5.45 10.00 -0.32
N SER A 44 5.61 11.31 -0.10
CA SER A 44 6.02 11.87 1.21
C SER A 44 4.83 12.24 2.09
N MET A 45 4.53 11.50 3.17
CA MET A 45 3.40 11.79 4.09
C MET A 45 3.71 12.88 5.14
N GLN A 46 4.86 13.56 5.01
CA GLN A 46 5.25 14.62 5.93
C GLN A 46 4.19 15.74 5.93
N GLY A 47 3.72 16.13 7.11
CA GLY A 47 2.73 17.21 7.28
C GLY A 47 1.29 16.87 6.92
N THR A 48 1.01 15.67 6.38
CA THR A 48 -0.35 15.19 6.06
C THR A 48 -0.81 14.05 6.96
N GLN A 49 0.12 13.45 7.71
CA GLN A 49 -0.23 12.38 8.64
C GLN A 49 -0.96 12.95 9.87
N PRO A 50 -2.12 12.38 10.26
CA PRO A 50 -2.78 12.74 11.51
C PRO A 50 -1.83 12.57 12.69
N ASN A 51 -1.75 13.59 13.55
CA ASN A 51 -0.96 13.53 14.79
C ASN A 51 -1.69 12.75 15.91
N ALA A 52 -3.00 12.51 15.75
CA ALA A 52 -3.77 11.74 16.71
C ALA A 52 -3.58 10.22 16.46
N PRO A 53 -3.37 9.41 17.52
CA PRO A 53 -3.34 7.96 17.39
C PRO A 53 -4.67 7.42 16.85
N ALA A 54 -4.61 6.39 16.00
CA ALA A 54 -5.82 5.71 15.55
C ALA A 54 -6.56 5.07 16.73
N VAL A 55 -7.86 5.36 16.87
CA VAL A 55 -8.72 4.69 17.85
C VAL A 55 -8.86 3.22 17.46
N ARG A 56 -8.33 2.33 18.29
CA ARG A 56 -8.44 0.88 18.09
C ARG A 56 -9.65 0.37 18.87
N GLY A 57 -10.58 -0.30 18.18
CA GLY A 57 -11.67 -1.03 18.81
C GLY A 57 -11.18 -2.27 19.57
N ILE A 58 -12.10 -2.92 20.30
CA ILE A 58 -11.82 -4.18 21.00
C ILE A 58 -11.49 -5.26 19.96
N GLN A 59 -10.32 -5.90 20.11
CA GLN A 59 -9.85 -6.93 19.21
C GLN A 59 -10.42 -8.28 19.66
N THR A 60 -11.44 -8.79 18.96
CA THR A 60 -12.13 -10.05 19.29
C THR A 60 -11.47 -11.29 18.70
N ALA A 61 -10.47 -11.10 17.82
CA ALA A 61 -9.76 -12.16 17.14
C ALA A 61 -8.24 -11.92 17.18
N PRO A 62 -7.42 -12.98 17.13
CA PRO A 62 -5.96 -12.84 17.04
C PRO A 62 -5.55 -12.05 15.79
N SER A 63 -4.52 -11.22 15.93
CA SER A 63 -3.95 -10.49 14.79
C SER A 63 -3.33 -11.46 13.80
N ASN A 64 -3.62 -11.27 12.51
CA ASN A 64 -2.89 -11.96 11.46
C ASN A 64 -1.40 -11.60 11.54
N PRO A 65 -0.49 -12.56 11.28
CA PRO A 65 0.94 -12.30 11.21
C PRO A 65 1.21 -11.30 10.08
N ARG A 66 2.18 -10.40 10.31
CA ARG A 66 2.58 -9.43 9.28
C ARG A 66 3.13 -10.19 8.06
N PRO A 67 2.82 -9.76 6.83
CA PRO A 67 3.44 -10.34 5.64
C PRO A 67 4.95 -10.12 5.68
N THR A 68 5.71 -11.19 5.50
CA THR A 68 7.17 -11.20 5.40
C THR A 68 7.61 -12.04 4.20
N VAL A 69 8.89 -12.00 3.86
CA VAL A 69 9.45 -12.84 2.78
C VAL A 69 9.46 -14.32 3.20
N GLU A 70 9.74 -14.57 4.48
CA GLU A 70 9.86 -15.91 5.06
C GLU A 70 8.49 -16.61 5.09
N ASN A 71 7.44 -15.91 5.53
CA ASN A 71 6.08 -16.46 5.57
C ASN A 71 5.36 -16.38 4.20
N GLY A 72 5.91 -15.66 3.23
CA GLY A 72 5.43 -15.63 1.84
C GLY A 72 4.32 -14.61 1.60
N GLY A 73 4.01 -13.79 2.60
CA GLY A 73 3.18 -12.61 2.40
C GLY A 73 3.83 -11.55 1.52
N ILE A 74 5.17 -11.61 1.36
CA ILE A 74 5.92 -10.80 0.39
C ILE A 74 6.44 -11.73 -0.71
N GLY A 75 5.98 -11.54 -1.94
CA GLY A 75 6.27 -12.39 -3.11
C GLY A 75 7.73 -12.37 -3.63
N ASN A 76 8.67 -11.79 -2.89
CA ASN A 76 10.08 -11.69 -3.28
C ASN A 76 10.94 -12.87 -2.77
N ARG A 77 10.30 -14.01 -2.47
CA ARG A 77 11.01 -15.17 -1.94
C ARG A 77 11.76 -15.88 -3.06
N TYR A 78 13.01 -16.27 -2.80
CA TYR A 78 13.71 -17.23 -3.65
C TYR A 78 12.95 -18.55 -3.71
N PRO A 79 12.97 -19.27 -4.85
CA PRO A 79 12.42 -20.61 -4.94
C PRO A 79 13.00 -21.48 -3.82
N LYS A 80 12.15 -21.90 -2.88
CA LYS A 80 12.55 -22.94 -1.92
C LYS A 80 12.58 -24.24 -2.71
N ARG A 81 13.71 -24.96 -2.66
CA ARG A 81 13.72 -26.37 -3.06
C ARG A 81 12.91 -27.14 -2.02
N ASP A 82 11.62 -27.33 -2.28
CA ASP A 82 10.68 -28.00 -1.37
C ASP A 82 10.93 -29.50 -1.21
N THR A 83 12.01 -30.04 -1.79
CA THR A 83 12.33 -31.46 -1.72
C THR A 83 13.84 -31.64 -1.75
N ALA A 84 14.41 -32.13 -0.64
CA ALA A 84 15.65 -32.88 -0.74
C ALA A 84 15.35 -34.09 -1.65
N PRO A 85 16.13 -34.33 -2.72
CA PRO A 85 15.87 -35.46 -3.60
C PRO A 85 15.75 -36.71 -2.72
N SER A 86 14.61 -37.42 -2.86
CA SER A 86 14.42 -38.70 -2.18
C SER A 86 15.62 -39.56 -2.51
N ARG A 87 16.46 -39.88 -1.53
CA ARG A 87 17.53 -40.85 -1.72
C ARG A 87 16.84 -42.13 -2.19
N PRO A 88 17.23 -42.74 -3.33
CA PRO A 88 16.70 -44.04 -3.68
C PRO A 88 17.00 -44.98 -2.51
N THR A 89 15.96 -45.61 -1.96
CA THR A 89 16.12 -46.65 -0.95
C THR A 89 16.92 -47.77 -1.59
N THR A 90 18.21 -47.84 -1.29
CA THR A 90 18.98 -49.06 -1.56
C THR A 90 18.52 -50.08 -0.54
N GLU A 91 17.52 -50.88 -0.90
CA GLU A 91 17.15 -52.05 -0.12
C GLU A 91 18.38 -52.97 -0.09
N THR A 92 18.97 -53.12 1.10
CA THR A 92 20.12 -54.02 1.28
C THR A 92 19.56 -55.43 1.28
N GLN A 93 19.62 -56.12 0.14
CA GLN A 93 19.26 -57.54 0.11
C GLN A 93 20.28 -58.32 0.94
N ALA A 94 19.78 -59.03 1.97
CA ALA A 94 20.61 -59.95 2.72
C ALA A 94 21.08 -61.09 1.81
N PRO A 95 22.33 -61.56 1.94
CA PRO A 95 22.82 -62.69 1.17
C PRO A 95 21.96 -63.93 1.42
N THR A 96 21.54 -64.60 0.35
CA THR A 96 20.83 -65.89 0.46
C THR A 96 21.85 -67.00 0.69
N TYR A 97 21.65 -67.80 1.73
CA TYR A 97 22.48 -68.96 2.02
C TYR A 97 21.74 -70.25 1.62
N ASP A 98 22.45 -71.23 1.08
CA ASP A 98 21.91 -72.57 0.86
C ASP A 98 21.87 -73.39 2.17
N ALA A 99 21.29 -74.59 2.11
CA ALA A 99 21.18 -75.48 3.28
C ALA A 99 22.55 -75.91 3.87
N ASN A 100 23.63 -75.70 3.13
CA ASN A 100 25.00 -76.02 3.53
C ASN A 100 25.74 -74.78 4.09
N GLY A 101 25.07 -73.62 4.15
CA GLY A 101 25.65 -72.37 4.64
C GLY A 101 26.49 -71.61 3.61
N ASN A 102 26.45 -72.00 2.34
CA ASN A 102 27.18 -71.32 1.27
C ASN A 102 26.34 -70.18 0.68
N ARG A 103 27.00 -69.06 0.38
CA ARG A 103 26.36 -67.89 -0.24
C ARG A 103 25.99 -68.24 -1.69
N ARG A 104 24.72 -68.03 -2.07
CA ARG A 104 24.23 -68.17 -3.45
C ARG A 104 24.44 -66.92 -4.27
#